data_AF-A0A5N5SK77-F1
#
_entry.id   AF-A0A5N5SK77-F1
#
_cell.length_a   1.000
_cell.length_b   1.000
_cell.length_c   1.000
_cell.angle_alpha   90.00
_cell.angle_beta   90.00
_cell.angle_gamma   90.00
#
_symmetry.space_group_name_H-M   'P 1'
#
loop_
_entity.id
_entity.type
_entity.pdbx_description
1 polymer ?
#
loop_
_entity_poly.entity_id
_entity_poly.type
_entity_poly.pdbx_seq_one_letter_code
_entity_poly.pdbx_strand_id
1 'polypeptide(L)'
;NLDALHDHLALIYPGMKAPSFRCTERIEDGALILHYYSDRPGLEYIVIGIVKAVAQQLHGADIEVKIIKTKEEENHVQFLIEDSSEGAKVRRNENSLMDFLPDELMISPRTFSHMCPFHLMFDRDLHVHQAGVSISRILPHIYRNDKSIEDLFDLIRPHMSFTFDNILSHINTIYVLRTKEGLIKLRGQYNPDLSLDQRTLRLKGQMIYLPESDLVLFVCSPSVLGLDDLYRLGLHLSDIPLHDATRDLVLLNEQFEAEYALTTNLEILTDKLQNTYRVLGSEKQKTDRLLYSVLPLSVANDLRQQRPVPPKRFEVVTLLFSGIVGFSDYCRRNSDIEGASKIVKMLNDLYTTFDSIKHENVYKVETVGDKYMAVSGLPEPCSEHARCIGKLALDMMDVSKNVIVDGESVSSGLFLIPESFENVTFSDSSSLNENPEQL
;
A
#
# COMPACT_ATOMS: atom_id res chain seq x y z
N ASN A 1 34.49 -2.62 -6.90
CA ASN A 1 33.08 -3.00 -7.18
C ASN A 1 32.13 -2.95 -5.98
N LEU A 2 32.59 -2.98 -4.73
CA LEU A 2 31.73 -2.84 -3.53
C LEU A 2 30.83 -1.59 -3.57
N ASP A 3 31.39 -0.44 -3.98
CA ASP A 3 30.63 0.80 -4.08
C ASP A 3 29.53 0.78 -5.15
N ALA A 4 29.65 -0.05 -6.19
CA ALA A 4 28.58 -0.21 -7.19
C ALA A 4 27.43 -1.07 -6.62
N LEU A 5 27.76 -2.12 -5.86
CA LEU A 5 26.76 -2.93 -5.17
C LEU A 5 25.97 -2.11 -4.14
N HIS A 6 26.64 -1.23 -3.40
CA HIS A 6 25.99 -0.35 -2.44
C HIS A 6 24.98 0.60 -3.09
N ASP A 7 25.28 1.14 -4.27
CA ASP A 7 24.34 1.99 -5.00
C ASP A 7 23.10 1.19 -5.43
N HIS A 8 23.27 -0.06 -5.85
CA HIS A 8 22.13 -0.93 -6.15
C HIS A 8 21.29 -1.23 -4.89
N LEU A 9 21.93 -1.51 -3.75
CA LEU A 9 21.23 -1.75 -2.49
C LEU A 9 20.51 -0.49 -1.98
N ALA A 10 21.00 0.71 -2.29
CA ALA A 10 20.35 1.96 -1.90
C ALA A 10 18.96 2.14 -2.55
N LEU A 11 18.69 1.49 -3.69
CA LEU A 11 17.35 1.43 -4.29
C LEU A 11 16.38 0.60 -3.44
N ILE A 12 16.86 -0.50 -2.89
CA ILE A 12 16.07 -1.42 -2.07
C ILE A 12 15.86 -0.86 -0.65
N TYR A 13 16.86 -0.14 -0.14
CA TYR A 13 16.86 0.40 1.23
C TYR A 13 16.97 1.94 1.22
N PRO A 14 15.83 2.65 1.09
CA PRO A 14 15.80 4.11 1.13
C PRO A 14 16.44 4.66 2.41
N GLY A 15 17.38 5.59 2.25
CA GLY A 15 18.12 6.21 3.37
C GLY A 15 19.39 5.47 3.80
N MET A 16 19.78 4.38 3.10
CA MET A 16 21.06 3.71 3.33
C MET A 16 22.24 4.66 3.08
N LYS A 17 23.05 4.90 4.12
CA LYS A 17 24.35 5.59 4.02
C LYS A 17 25.48 4.58 3.92
N ALA A 18 25.80 4.21 2.68
CA ALA A 18 26.83 3.22 2.40
C ALA A 18 28.25 3.77 2.59
N PRO A 19 29.16 2.99 3.22
CA PRO A 19 30.58 3.33 3.23
C PRO A 19 31.20 3.18 1.83
N SER A 20 32.32 3.88 1.62
CA SER A 20 33.10 3.82 0.38
C SER A 20 34.39 3.05 0.59
N PHE A 21 34.79 2.28 -0.42
CA PHE A 21 36.00 1.48 -0.40
C PHE A 21 36.92 1.84 -1.54
N ARG A 22 38.21 1.98 -1.22
CA ARG A 22 39.30 2.09 -2.19
C ARG A 22 40.36 1.06 -1.88
N CYS A 23 40.98 0.46 -2.88
CA CYS A 23 42.09 -0.46 -2.70
C CYS A 23 43.34 0.07 -3.41
N THR A 24 44.48 0.04 -2.74
CA THR A 24 45.79 0.37 -3.29
C THR A 24 46.77 -0.76 -2.98
N GLU A 25 47.88 -0.85 -3.72
CA GLU A 25 48.95 -1.81 -3.47
C GLU A 25 50.13 -1.11 -2.80
N ARG A 26 50.69 -1.74 -1.77
CA ARG A 26 51.93 -1.27 -1.13
C ARG A 26 53.11 -1.63 -2.03
N ILE A 27 53.93 -0.62 -2.32
CA ILE A 27 55.01 -0.69 -3.33
C ILE A 27 56.12 -1.69 -2.92
N GLU A 28 56.36 -1.90 -1.62
CA GLU A 28 57.47 -2.71 -1.11
C GLU A 28 57.24 -4.22 -1.26
N ASP A 29 56.02 -4.66 -0.99
CA ASP A 29 55.65 -6.05 -0.74
C ASP A 29 54.40 -6.47 -1.55
N GLY A 30 53.78 -5.56 -2.30
CA GLY A 30 52.57 -5.84 -3.10
C GLY A 30 51.36 -6.19 -2.23
N ALA A 31 51.40 -5.90 -0.93
CA ALA A 31 50.29 -6.13 -0.02
C ALA A 31 49.14 -5.15 -0.33
N LEU A 32 47.90 -5.60 -0.18
CA LEU A 32 46.73 -4.79 -0.46
C LEU A 32 46.40 -3.89 0.74
N ILE A 33 46.25 -2.59 0.49
CA ILE A 33 45.77 -1.61 1.45
C ILE A 33 44.34 -1.23 1.08
N LEU A 34 43.40 -1.57 1.96
CA LEU A 34 41.99 -1.21 1.82
C LEU A 34 41.70 0.06 2.61
N HIS A 35 41.28 1.11 1.93
CA HIS A 35 40.84 2.38 2.50
C HIS A 35 39.33 2.38 2.68
N TYR A 36 38.87 2.68 3.89
CA TYR A 36 37.46 2.67 4.28
C TYR A 36 37.00 4.05 4.76
N TYR A 37 36.06 4.61 4.02
CA TYR A 37 35.44 5.90 4.30
C TYR A 37 34.03 5.68 4.83
N SER A 38 33.75 6.17 6.03
CA SER A 38 32.43 6.09 6.65
C SER A 38 32.16 7.29 7.53
N ASP A 39 30.94 7.81 7.45
CA ASP A 39 30.43 8.83 8.37
C ASP A 39 30.31 8.27 9.79
N ARG A 40 30.03 6.97 9.92
CA ARG A 40 29.80 6.26 11.18
C ARG A 40 31.12 5.73 11.76
N PRO A 41 31.57 6.22 12.94
CA PRO A 41 32.76 5.69 13.62
C PRO A 41 32.46 4.35 14.32
N GLY A 42 33.50 3.56 14.59
CA GLY A 42 33.41 2.33 15.38
C GLY A 42 32.92 1.09 14.61
N LEU A 43 32.68 1.21 13.31
CA LEU A 43 32.27 0.11 12.44
C LEU A 43 33.45 -0.55 11.69
N GLU A 44 34.69 -0.10 11.89
CA GLU A 44 35.87 -0.67 11.22
C GLU A 44 36.05 -2.18 11.45
N TYR A 45 35.69 -2.70 12.63
CA TYR A 45 35.82 -4.13 12.94
C TYR A 45 34.83 -5.01 12.16
N ILE A 46 33.69 -4.44 11.73
CA ILE A 46 32.73 -5.15 10.87
C ILE A 46 33.38 -5.44 9.52
N VAL A 47 34.13 -4.48 8.98
CA VAL A 47 34.83 -4.63 7.69
C VAL A 47 35.82 -5.80 7.76
N ILE A 48 36.58 -5.93 8.84
CA ILE A 48 37.52 -7.05 9.05
C ILE A 48 36.80 -8.39 8.96
N GLY A 49 35.69 -8.55 9.69
CA GLY A 49 34.92 -9.78 9.71
C GLY A 49 34.34 -10.14 8.33
N ILE A 50 33.74 -9.15 7.64
CA ILE A 50 33.14 -9.36 6.33
C ILE A 50 34.21 -9.72 5.29
N VAL A 51 35.32 -8.97 5.23
CA VAL A 51 36.37 -9.21 4.23
C VAL A 51 37.00 -10.59 4.42
N LYS A 52 37.29 -11.00 5.66
CA LYS A 52 37.79 -12.35 5.96
C LYS A 52 36.80 -13.44 5.55
N ALA A 53 35.53 -13.29 5.92
CA ALA A 53 34.50 -14.27 5.57
C ALA A 53 34.32 -14.40 4.06
N VAL A 54 34.29 -13.28 3.33
CA VAL A 54 34.16 -13.26 1.87
C VAL A 54 35.37 -13.89 1.19
N ALA A 55 36.59 -13.58 1.64
CA ALA A 55 37.81 -14.17 1.10
C ALA A 55 37.83 -15.70 1.28
N GLN A 56 37.46 -16.18 2.47
CA GLN A 56 37.42 -17.61 2.76
C GLN A 56 36.30 -18.32 1.98
N GLN A 57 35.08 -17.76 1.94
CA GLN A 57 33.93 -18.42 1.35
C GLN A 57 33.88 -18.35 -0.18
N LEU A 58 34.26 -17.21 -0.78
CA LEU A 58 34.18 -17.03 -2.23
C LEU A 58 35.50 -17.36 -2.95
N HIS A 59 36.64 -17.13 -2.30
CA HIS A 59 37.96 -17.27 -2.92
C HIS A 59 38.82 -18.38 -2.31
N GLY A 60 38.37 -19.02 -1.21
CA GLY A 60 39.14 -20.06 -0.53
C GLY A 60 40.47 -19.56 0.06
N ALA A 61 40.63 -18.24 0.22
CA ALA A 61 41.86 -17.61 0.68
C ALA A 61 41.77 -17.31 2.18
N ASP A 62 42.80 -17.71 2.93
CA ASP A 62 42.90 -17.41 4.36
C ASP A 62 43.73 -16.13 4.55
N ILE A 63 43.05 -15.02 4.82
CA ILE A 63 43.68 -13.69 4.87
C ILE A 63 43.68 -13.14 6.29
N GLU A 64 44.77 -12.45 6.64
CA GLU A 64 44.85 -11.62 7.82
C GLU A 64 44.56 -10.16 7.44
N VAL A 65 43.64 -9.52 8.18
CA VAL A 65 43.26 -8.13 7.96
C VAL A 65 43.55 -7.35 9.24
N LYS A 66 44.49 -6.39 9.17
CA LYS A 66 44.95 -5.57 10.31
C LYS A 66 44.65 -4.09 10.06
N ILE A 67 44.31 -3.33 11.09
CA ILE A 67 44.20 -1.87 10.99
C ILE A 67 45.60 -1.27 11.06
N ILE A 68 45.99 -0.49 10.04
CA ILE A 68 47.27 0.22 10.01
C ILE A 68 47.10 1.66 10.49
N LYS A 69 46.01 2.32 10.08
CA LYS A 69 45.70 3.70 10.42
C LYS A 69 44.25 3.84 10.80
N THR A 70 44.01 4.61 11.85
CA THR A 70 42.66 4.90 12.35
C THR A 70 42.14 6.23 11.79
N LYS A 71 40.84 6.47 11.97
CA LYS A 71 40.19 7.73 11.58
C LYS A 71 40.71 8.97 12.33
N GLU A 72 41.47 8.77 13.41
CA GLU A 72 42.09 9.86 14.19
C GLU A 72 43.39 10.33 13.54
N GLU A 73 44.09 9.43 12.83
CA GLU A 73 45.37 9.70 12.16
C GLU A 73 45.19 10.18 10.72
N GLU A 74 44.18 9.66 10.02
CA GLU A 74 43.78 10.07 8.69
C GLU A 74 42.25 10.21 8.60
N ASN A 75 41.74 10.91 7.59
CA ASN A 75 40.29 11.09 7.39
C ASN A 75 39.51 9.77 7.12
N HIS A 76 40.20 8.63 7.06
CA HIS A 76 39.64 7.30 6.79
C HIS A 76 40.47 6.20 7.47
N VAL A 77 39.91 5.00 7.59
CA VAL A 77 40.61 3.84 8.17
C VAL A 77 41.34 3.09 7.06
N GLN A 78 42.58 2.67 7.33
CA GLN A 78 43.35 1.82 6.41
C GLN A 78 43.54 0.42 6.98
N PHE A 79 43.23 -0.59 6.19
CA PHE A 79 43.44 -2.00 6.52
C PHE A 79 44.54 -2.61 5.65
N LEU A 80 45.51 -3.29 6.26
CA LEU A 80 46.44 -4.18 5.58
C LEU A 80 45.78 -5.52 5.38
N ILE A 81 45.82 -6.05 4.17
CA ILE A 81 45.38 -7.42 3.86
C ILE A 81 46.62 -8.22 3.48
N GLU A 82 46.97 -9.19 4.32
CA GLU A 82 48.08 -10.13 4.11
C GLU A 82 47.52 -11.53 3.86
N ASP A 83 48.06 -12.24 2.88
CA ASP A 83 47.75 -13.66 2.69
C ASP A 83 48.49 -14.48 3.75
N SER A 84 47.77 -15.33 4.46
CA SER A 84 48.36 -16.21 5.49
C SER A 84 49.13 -17.37 4.86
N SER A 85 48.93 -17.60 3.55
CA SER A 85 49.60 -18.61 2.74
C SER A 85 50.76 -17.94 1.97
N GLU A 86 52.01 -18.31 2.23
CA GLU A 86 53.20 -17.81 1.49
C GLU A 86 53.26 -18.20 -0.02
N GLY A 87 52.15 -18.61 -0.63
CA GLY A 87 52.15 -19.24 -1.95
C GLY A 87 51.02 -18.78 -2.85
N ALA A 88 51.27 -17.71 -3.61
CA ALA A 88 50.90 -17.50 -5.02
C ALA A 88 50.56 -16.03 -5.30
N LYS A 89 51.60 -15.18 -5.43
CA LYS A 89 51.45 -13.93 -6.17
C LYS A 89 51.22 -14.26 -7.65
N VAL A 90 49.96 -14.40 -8.04
CA VAL A 90 49.58 -14.37 -9.45
C VAL A 90 49.86 -12.96 -9.94
N ARG A 91 51.06 -12.73 -10.50
CA ARG A 91 51.30 -11.59 -11.37
C ARG A 91 50.28 -11.69 -12.51
N ARG A 92 49.27 -10.81 -12.53
CA ARG A 92 48.52 -10.56 -13.74
C ARG A 92 49.51 -10.03 -14.78
N ASN A 93 49.80 -10.85 -15.78
CA ASN A 93 50.38 -10.36 -17.02
C ASN A 93 49.31 -9.50 -17.70
N GLU A 94 49.27 -8.21 -17.38
CA GLU A 94 48.42 -7.23 -18.08
C GLU A 94 49.01 -6.84 -19.45
N ASN A 95 50.20 -7.35 -19.79
CA ASN A 95 50.94 -6.93 -20.99
C ASN A 95 50.54 -7.63 -22.30
N SER A 96 49.53 -8.50 -22.35
CA SER A 96 49.22 -9.26 -23.58
C SER A 96 48.07 -8.69 -24.44
N LEU A 97 47.48 -7.55 -24.08
CA LEU A 97 46.38 -6.92 -24.84
C LEU A 97 46.83 -5.69 -25.65
N MET A 98 47.97 -5.08 -25.31
CA MET A 98 48.50 -3.90 -26.01
C MET A 98 48.95 -4.21 -27.45
N ASP A 99 49.38 -5.44 -27.73
CA ASP A 99 49.94 -5.84 -29.04
C ASP A 99 48.90 -5.92 -30.19
N PHE A 100 47.61 -5.71 -29.91
CA PHE A 100 46.52 -5.78 -30.90
C PHE A 100 45.83 -4.43 -31.16
N LEU A 101 46.33 -3.33 -30.60
CA LEU A 101 45.75 -2.01 -30.85
C LEU A 101 46.10 -1.54 -32.27
N PRO A 102 45.12 -1.18 -33.10
CA PRO A 102 45.40 -0.66 -34.44
C PRO A 102 46.16 0.68 -34.38
N ASP A 103 47.12 0.87 -35.30
CA ASP A 103 47.86 2.14 -35.43
C ASP A 103 46.98 3.32 -35.87
N GLU A 104 45.78 3.05 -36.38
CA GLU A 104 44.82 4.06 -36.83
C GLU A 104 43.64 4.22 -35.86
N LEU A 105 43.26 5.48 -35.61
CA LEU A 105 42.06 5.85 -34.86
C LEU A 105 40.80 5.30 -35.54
N MET A 106 40.25 4.22 -34.99
CA MET A 106 39.06 3.55 -35.53
C MET A 106 37.76 4.34 -35.35
N ILE A 107 37.72 5.33 -34.44
CA ILE A 107 36.53 6.10 -34.10
C ILE A 107 36.88 7.59 -34.05
N SER A 108 36.08 8.41 -34.73
CA SER A 108 36.26 9.87 -34.66
C SER A 108 35.89 10.42 -33.28
N PRO A 109 36.53 11.49 -32.78
CA PRO A 109 36.18 12.11 -31.50
C PRO A 109 34.71 12.52 -31.42
N ARG A 110 34.11 12.93 -32.55
CA ARG A 110 32.68 13.25 -32.64
C ARG A 110 31.81 12.02 -32.39
N THR A 111 32.14 10.89 -33.03
CA THR A 111 31.42 9.63 -32.82
C THR A 111 31.55 9.18 -31.37
N PHE A 112 32.74 9.28 -30.78
CA PHE A 112 32.98 8.99 -29.38
C PHE A 112 32.12 9.86 -28.45
N SER A 113 32.04 11.17 -28.68
CA SER A 113 31.19 12.06 -27.88
C SER A 113 29.70 11.75 -27.94
N HIS A 114 29.24 11.11 -29.01
CA HIS A 114 27.86 10.61 -29.12
C HIS A 114 27.69 9.23 -28.48
N MET A 115 28.70 8.35 -28.53
CA MET A 115 28.67 7.04 -27.89
C MET A 115 28.79 7.12 -26.37
N CYS A 116 29.59 8.05 -25.86
CA CYS A 116 29.77 8.33 -24.44
C CYS A 116 29.31 9.76 -24.14
N PRO A 117 27.99 10.02 -23.99
CA PRO A 117 27.45 11.37 -23.83
C PRO A 117 27.85 12.07 -22.54
N PHE A 118 28.32 11.29 -21.57
CA PHE A 118 28.85 11.72 -20.29
C PHE A 118 30.33 11.35 -20.20
N HIS A 119 31.18 12.23 -20.74
CA HIS A 119 32.62 12.14 -20.54
C HIS A 119 33.24 13.53 -20.48
N LEU A 120 34.41 13.64 -19.86
CA LEU A 120 35.25 14.84 -19.85
C LEU A 120 36.69 14.46 -20.22
N MET A 121 37.37 15.28 -21.00
CA MET A 121 38.82 15.18 -21.22
C MET A 121 39.48 16.48 -20.84
N PHE A 122 40.53 16.42 -20.05
CA PHE A 122 41.20 17.61 -19.53
C PHE A 122 42.70 17.42 -19.32
N ASP A 123 43.41 18.54 -19.30
CA ASP A 123 44.87 18.58 -19.19
C ASP A 123 45.36 18.71 -17.73
N ARG A 124 46.67 18.87 -17.56
CA ARG A 124 47.34 19.06 -16.26
C ARG A 124 46.87 20.29 -15.49
N ASP A 125 46.45 21.31 -16.21
CA ASP A 125 45.92 22.55 -15.63
C ASP A 125 44.42 22.45 -15.34
N LEU A 126 43.82 21.26 -15.50
CA LEU A 126 42.41 20.96 -15.30
C LEU A 126 41.49 21.75 -16.24
N HIS A 127 41.95 22.11 -17.44
CA HIS A 127 41.11 22.72 -18.47
C HIS A 127 40.46 21.64 -19.33
N VAL A 128 39.17 21.79 -19.59
CA VAL A 128 38.40 20.83 -20.41
C VAL A 128 38.70 21.04 -21.89
N HIS A 129 39.23 20.02 -22.55
CA HIS A 129 39.45 19.97 -24.00
C HIS A 129 38.27 19.37 -24.76
N GLN A 130 37.62 18.36 -24.18
CA GLN A 130 36.47 17.68 -24.80
C GLN A 130 35.45 17.30 -23.74
N ALA A 131 34.17 17.43 -24.07
CA ALA A 131 33.08 16.94 -23.24
C ALA A 131 32.02 16.21 -24.09
N GLY A 132 31.36 15.26 -23.46
CA GLY A 132 30.25 14.52 -24.08
C GLY A 132 29.07 15.43 -24.44
N VAL A 133 28.25 14.99 -25.38
CA VAL A 133 27.15 15.80 -25.93
C VAL A 133 26.11 16.18 -24.86
N SER A 134 25.82 15.29 -23.91
CA SER A 134 24.86 15.54 -22.84
C SER A 134 25.41 16.53 -21.83
N ILE A 135 26.66 16.35 -21.39
CA ILE A 135 27.33 17.30 -20.49
C ILE A 135 27.41 18.69 -21.14
N SER A 136 27.85 18.78 -22.40
CA SER A 136 27.97 20.06 -23.13
C SER A 136 26.63 20.79 -23.23
N ARG A 137 25.52 20.06 -23.33
CA ARG A 137 24.18 20.64 -23.41
C ARG A 137 23.68 21.16 -22.05
N ILE A 138 23.97 20.43 -20.97
CA ILE A 138 23.50 20.77 -19.60
C ILE A 138 24.38 21.86 -18.98
N LEU A 139 25.68 21.83 -19.27
CA LEU A 139 26.69 22.76 -18.78
C LEU A 139 27.29 23.55 -19.96
N PRO A 140 26.57 24.56 -20.50
CA PRO A 140 27.05 25.34 -21.64
C PRO A 140 28.33 26.15 -21.36
N HIS A 141 28.71 26.31 -20.10
CA HIS A 141 29.91 27.02 -19.67
C HIS A 141 31.17 26.15 -19.67
N ILE A 142 31.08 24.88 -20.07
CA ILE A 142 32.17 23.91 -19.93
C ILE A 142 33.40 24.21 -20.80
N TYR A 143 33.20 24.86 -21.96
CA TYR A 143 34.29 25.24 -22.88
C TYR A 143 34.73 26.69 -22.70
N ARG A 144 34.38 27.36 -21.60
CA ARG A 144 34.90 28.71 -21.37
C ARG A 144 36.34 28.61 -20.87
N ASN A 145 37.27 29.15 -21.66
CA ASN A 145 38.71 29.10 -21.41
C ASN A 145 39.17 29.72 -20.08
N ASP A 146 38.29 30.42 -19.35
CA ASP A 146 38.57 31.04 -18.06
C ASP A 146 38.23 30.14 -16.86
N LYS A 147 37.70 28.93 -17.08
CA LYS A 147 37.25 28.03 -16.01
C LYS A 147 37.98 26.71 -16.03
N SER A 148 38.49 26.34 -14.86
CA SER A 148 38.99 25.01 -14.57
C SER A 148 37.83 24.05 -14.26
N ILE A 149 38.08 22.74 -14.29
CA ILE A 149 37.08 21.76 -13.81
C ILE A 149 36.72 22.01 -12.35
N GLU A 150 37.66 22.47 -11.52
CA GLU A 150 37.40 22.80 -10.11
C GLU A 150 36.35 23.93 -9.96
N ASP A 151 36.25 24.83 -10.93
CA ASP A 151 35.21 25.87 -10.94
C ASP A 151 33.82 25.35 -11.31
N LEU A 152 33.76 24.15 -11.90
CA LEU A 152 32.54 23.53 -12.40
C LEU A 152 32.04 22.39 -11.50
N PHE A 153 32.96 21.65 -10.89
CA PHE A 153 32.67 20.43 -10.15
C PHE A 153 33.36 20.41 -8.78
N ASP A 154 32.63 19.93 -7.78
CA ASP A 154 33.17 19.49 -6.50
C ASP A 154 33.54 18.00 -6.61
N LEU A 155 34.75 17.65 -6.19
CA LEU A 155 35.16 16.26 -6.01
C LEU A 155 34.53 15.70 -4.73
N ILE A 156 33.57 14.79 -4.87
CA ILE A 156 32.92 14.12 -3.73
C ILE A 156 33.69 12.87 -3.33
N ARG A 157 34.19 12.11 -4.31
CA ARG A 157 35.01 10.92 -4.08
C ARG A 157 36.08 10.80 -5.16
N PRO A 158 37.30 10.37 -4.81
CA PRO A 158 37.86 10.24 -3.45
C PRO A 158 38.02 11.60 -2.73
N HIS A 159 38.11 11.60 -1.40
CA HIS A 159 38.28 12.84 -0.61
C HIS A 159 39.75 13.28 -0.63
N MET A 160 40.08 14.16 -1.56
CA MET A 160 41.42 14.69 -1.77
C MET A 160 41.36 16.03 -2.49
N SER A 161 42.48 16.76 -2.56
CA SER A 161 42.55 17.92 -3.45
C SER A 161 42.50 17.45 -4.90
N PHE A 162 41.68 18.14 -5.68
CA PHE A 162 41.44 17.80 -7.07
C PHE A 162 42.55 18.38 -7.95
N THR A 163 43.70 17.70 -7.98
CA THR A 163 44.86 18.06 -8.82
C THR A 163 45.27 16.89 -9.70
N PHE A 164 45.96 17.17 -10.81
CA PHE A 164 46.29 16.15 -11.81
C PHE A 164 47.16 15.01 -11.26
N ASP A 165 48.24 15.32 -10.53
CA ASP A 165 49.13 14.31 -9.94
C ASP A 165 48.42 13.40 -8.95
N ASN A 166 47.47 13.99 -8.25
CA ASN A 166 46.61 13.33 -7.28
C ASN A 166 45.63 12.37 -7.97
N ILE A 167 45.07 12.78 -9.12
CA ILE A 167 44.23 11.92 -9.96
C ILE A 167 45.04 10.74 -10.49
N LEU A 168 46.25 10.98 -11.01
CA LEU A 168 47.14 9.91 -11.49
C LEU A 168 47.51 8.92 -10.38
N SER A 169 47.82 9.43 -9.19
CA SER A 169 48.14 8.60 -8.02
C SER A 169 46.98 7.68 -7.59
N HIS A 170 45.75 8.02 -7.99
CA HIS A 170 44.54 7.30 -7.62
C HIS A 170 43.68 6.94 -8.84
N ILE A 171 44.32 6.71 -9.99
CA ILE A 171 43.65 6.49 -11.26
C ILE A 171 42.69 5.30 -11.25
N ASN A 172 43.04 4.26 -10.50
CA ASN A 172 42.25 3.02 -10.36
C ASN A 172 41.03 3.18 -9.43
N THR A 173 40.73 4.39 -8.97
CA THR A 173 39.59 4.67 -8.09
C THR A 173 38.37 5.14 -8.86
N ILE A 174 37.19 4.94 -8.27
CA ILE A 174 35.95 5.48 -8.83
C ILE A 174 35.82 6.93 -8.35
N TYR A 175 35.62 7.82 -9.30
CA TYR A 175 35.43 9.24 -9.06
C TYR A 175 33.94 9.57 -9.06
N VAL A 176 33.54 10.43 -8.12
CA VAL A 176 32.21 11.04 -8.10
C VAL A 176 32.40 12.55 -8.10
N LEU A 177 32.02 13.17 -9.21
CA LEU A 177 32.03 14.62 -9.37
C LEU A 177 30.61 15.14 -9.22
N ARG A 178 30.43 16.27 -8.51
CA ARG A 178 29.14 16.94 -8.39
C ARG A 178 29.24 18.34 -8.98
N THR A 179 28.31 18.74 -9.83
CA THR A 179 28.29 20.12 -10.35
C THR A 179 28.07 21.13 -9.24
N LYS A 180 28.76 22.27 -9.26
CA LYS A 180 28.48 23.38 -8.34
C LYS A 180 27.07 23.95 -8.55
N GLU A 181 26.50 24.51 -7.49
CA GLU A 181 25.14 25.05 -7.50
C GLU A 181 25.00 26.21 -8.51
N GLY A 182 23.84 26.29 -9.18
CA GLY A 182 23.53 27.36 -10.14
C GLY A 182 24.11 27.18 -11.55
N LEU A 183 24.88 26.13 -11.80
CA LEU A 183 25.42 25.83 -13.14
C LEU A 183 24.42 25.12 -14.06
N ILE A 184 23.48 24.37 -13.48
CA ILE A 184 22.45 23.63 -14.21
C ILE A 184 21.14 24.41 -14.21
N LYS A 185 20.50 24.50 -15.38
CA LYS A 185 19.13 25.03 -15.50
C LYS A 185 18.12 23.94 -15.14
N LEU A 186 17.68 23.93 -13.89
CA LEU A 186 16.65 23.01 -13.41
C LEU A 186 15.32 23.24 -14.15
N ARG A 187 14.61 22.15 -14.48
CA ARG A 187 13.26 22.19 -15.05
C ARG A 187 12.22 21.88 -13.97
N GLY A 188 11.09 22.61 -13.99
CA GLY A 188 9.99 22.46 -13.03
C GLY A 188 9.74 23.72 -12.20
N GLN A 189 8.74 23.68 -11.31
CA GLN A 189 8.51 24.77 -10.36
C GLN A 189 9.66 24.83 -9.35
N TYR A 190 10.15 26.03 -9.06
CA TYR A 190 11.17 26.25 -8.04
C TYR A 190 10.62 25.81 -6.67
N ASN A 191 11.16 24.73 -6.13
CA ASN A 191 10.81 24.26 -4.80
C ASN A 191 11.99 24.52 -3.85
N PRO A 192 11.85 25.48 -2.92
CA PRO A 192 12.92 25.85 -1.98
C PRO A 192 13.29 24.72 -0.99
N ASP A 193 12.45 23.69 -0.84
CA ASP A 193 12.69 22.56 0.07
C ASP A 193 13.59 21.45 -0.52
N LEU A 194 13.93 21.52 -1.82
CA LEU A 194 14.80 20.52 -2.46
C LEU A 194 16.20 20.52 -1.82
N SER A 195 16.72 19.34 -1.53
CA SER A 195 18.09 19.17 -1.02
C SER A 195 19.14 19.52 -2.07
N LEU A 196 20.39 19.77 -1.63
CA LEU A 196 21.50 20.13 -2.54
C LEU A 196 21.74 19.05 -3.60
N ASP A 197 21.62 17.78 -3.22
CA ASP A 197 21.77 16.63 -4.13
C ASP A 197 20.66 16.57 -5.19
N GLN A 198 19.48 17.15 -4.92
CA GLN A 198 18.38 17.23 -5.90
C GLN A 198 18.53 18.40 -6.88
N ARG A 199 19.44 19.35 -6.61
CA ARG A 199 19.69 20.55 -7.43
C ARG A 199 20.97 20.46 -8.26
N THR A 200 21.77 19.44 -8.03
CA THR A 200 23.10 19.28 -8.63
C THR A 200 23.19 17.93 -9.33
N LEU A 201 23.96 17.85 -10.41
CA LEU A 201 24.20 16.60 -11.11
C LEU A 201 25.43 15.92 -10.49
N ARG A 202 25.28 14.66 -10.13
CA ARG A 202 26.38 13.78 -9.74
C ARG A 202 26.76 12.88 -10.91
N LEU A 203 28.03 12.86 -11.26
CA LEU A 203 28.62 12.03 -12.29
C LEU A 203 29.56 11.04 -11.62
N LYS A 204 29.28 9.74 -11.77
CA LYS A 204 30.09 8.65 -11.24
C LYS A 204 30.81 7.96 -12.38
N GLY A 205 32.13 7.77 -12.26
CA GLY A 205 32.92 7.24 -13.35
C GLY A 205 34.35 6.88 -12.98
N GLN A 206 35.15 6.59 -13.99
CA GLN A 206 36.57 6.28 -13.85
C GLN A 206 37.41 7.30 -14.63
N MET A 207 38.60 7.59 -14.09
CA MET A 207 39.61 8.41 -14.72
C MET A 207 40.57 7.50 -15.48
N ILE A 208 40.87 7.83 -16.73
CA ILE A 208 41.78 7.09 -17.60
C ILE A 208 42.82 8.08 -18.13
N TYR A 209 44.09 7.79 -17.94
CA TYR A 209 45.18 8.64 -18.43
C TYR A 209 45.58 8.21 -19.83
N LEU A 210 45.69 9.18 -20.73
CA LEU A 210 46.07 9.00 -22.12
C LEU A 210 47.49 9.55 -22.31
N PRO A 211 48.53 8.69 -22.29
CA PRO A 211 49.92 9.13 -22.32
C PRO A 211 50.30 9.83 -23.63
N GLU A 212 49.64 9.50 -24.75
CA GLU A 212 49.94 10.08 -26.06
C GLU A 212 49.57 11.57 -26.15
N SER A 213 48.54 11.98 -25.41
CA SER A 213 48.01 13.35 -25.41
C SER A 213 48.26 14.09 -24.10
N ASP A 214 48.79 13.42 -23.07
CA ASP A 214 48.93 13.91 -21.69
C ASP A 214 47.61 14.46 -21.11
N LEU A 215 46.50 13.76 -21.41
CA LEU A 215 45.15 14.11 -20.95
C LEU A 215 44.59 13.03 -20.01
N VAL A 216 43.66 13.43 -19.15
CA VAL A 216 42.81 12.51 -18.40
C VAL A 216 41.41 12.50 -19.01
N LEU A 217 40.95 11.31 -19.39
CA LEU A 217 39.58 11.01 -19.81
C LEU A 217 38.78 10.50 -18.61
N PHE A 218 37.75 11.23 -18.21
CA PHE A 218 36.74 10.81 -17.27
C PHE A 218 35.53 10.23 -18.00
N VAL A 219 35.35 8.91 -17.99
CA VAL A 219 34.14 8.25 -18.50
C VAL A 219 33.19 8.03 -17.35
N CYS A 220 31.97 8.54 -17.45
CA CYS A 220 31.03 8.55 -16.34
C CYS A 220 29.58 8.33 -16.76
N SER A 221 28.74 8.09 -15.76
CA SER A 221 27.29 7.99 -15.88
C SER A 221 26.63 8.89 -14.83
N PRO A 222 25.47 9.48 -15.12
CA PRO A 222 24.75 10.32 -14.16
C PRO A 222 24.17 9.45 -13.03
N SER A 223 24.31 9.89 -11.78
CA SER A 223 23.69 9.22 -10.64
C SER A 223 22.23 9.70 -10.50
N VAL A 224 21.32 9.01 -11.19
CA VAL A 224 19.87 9.24 -11.16
C VAL A 224 19.14 7.97 -10.74
N LEU A 225 18.07 8.09 -9.95
CA LEU A 225 17.31 6.91 -9.48
C LEU A 225 16.01 6.71 -10.25
N GLY A 226 15.35 7.79 -10.67
CA GLY A 226 14.07 7.74 -11.40
C GLY A 226 13.96 8.72 -12.57
N LEU A 227 12.85 8.67 -13.30
CA LEU A 227 12.59 9.55 -14.44
C LEU A 227 12.41 11.01 -14.01
N ASP A 228 11.89 11.22 -12.80
CA ASP A 228 11.72 12.54 -12.21
C ASP A 228 13.05 13.27 -12.00
N ASP A 229 14.10 12.55 -11.58
CA ASP A 229 15.45 13.11 -11.43
C ASP A 229 16.00 13.59 -12.77
N LEU A 230 15.81 12.77 -13.82
CA LEU A 230 16.22 13.11 -15.18
C LEU A 230 15.52 14.38 -15.65
N TYR A 231 14.19 14.44 -15.51
CA TYR A 231 13.42 15.59 -15.91
C TYR A 231 13.87 16.87 -15.18
N ARG A 232 14.01 16.80 -13.85
CA ARG A 232 14.46 17.92 -13.00
C ARG A 232 15.82 18.47 -13.43
N LEU A 233 16.77 17.58 -13.70
CA LEU A 233 18.14 17.93 -14.11
C LEU A 233 18.25 18.33 -15.59
N GLY A 234 17.14 18.36 -16.34
CA GLY A 234 17.13 18.71 -17.76
C GLY A 234 17.75 17.62 -18.65
N LEU A 235 17.82 16.40 -18.13
CA LEU A 235 18.25 15.19 -18.82
C LEU A 235 17.05 14.47 -19.44
N HIS A 236 17.33 13.67 -20.47
CA HIS A 236 16.37 12.80 -21.12
C HIS A 236 16.87 11.37 -21.02
N LEU A 237 15.95 10.41 -21.03
CA LEU A 237 16.31 8.99 -21.07
C LEU A 237 17.15 8.64 -22.33
N SER A 238 16.98 9.37 -23.42
CA SER A 238 17.80 9.21 -24.65
C SER A 238 19.26 9.60 -24.48
N ASP A 239 19.58 10.36 -23.43
CA ASP A 239 20.95 10.79 -23.15
C ASP A 239 21.77 9.70 -22.47
N ILE A 240 21.11 8.72 -21.84
CA ILE A 240 21.76 7.54 -21.27
C ILE A 240 21.83 6.46 -22.35
N PRO A 241 23.04 6.06 -22.80
CA PRO A 241 23.20 5.04 -23.83
C PRO A 241 22.58 3.69 -23.46
N LEU A 242 22.23 2.90 -24.46
CA LEU A 242 21.67 1.55 -24.26
C LEU A 242 22.64 0.57 -23.59
N HIS A 243 23.95 0.80 -23.74
CA HIS A 243 24.99 -0.03 -23.13
C HIS A 243 25.33 0.40 -21.69
N ASP A 244 24.76 1.52 -21.22
CA ASP A 244 24.96 1.99 -19.87
C ASP A 244 23.91 1.37 -18.95
N ALA A 245 24.37 0.62 -17.95
CA ALA A 245 23.52 -0.06 -16.97
C ALA A 245 22.64 0.90 -16.16
N THR A 246 23.00 2.19 -16.07
CA THR A 246 22.19 3.23 -15.43
C THR A 246 20.81 3.34 -16.08
N ARG A 247 20.70 3.08 -17.39
CA ARG A 247 19.42 3.13 -18.10
C ARG A 247 18.46 2.06 -17.60
N ASP A 248 18.95 0.84 -17.47
CA ASP A 248 18.17 -0.30 -16.97
C ASP A 248 17.76 -0.05 -15.51
N LEU A 249 18.66 0.54 -14.72
CA LEU A 249 18.40 0.90 -13.32
C LEU A 249 17.22 1.86 -13.17
N VAL A 250 17.20 2.94 -13.98
CA VAL A 250 16.11 3.92 -13.97
C VAL A 250 14.79 3.29 -14.37
N LEU A 251 14.78 2.46 -15.42
CA LEU A 251 13.57 1.78 -15.89
C LEU A 251 13.06 0.77 -14.88
N LEU A 252 13.97 0.06 -14.20
CA LEU A 252 13.62 -0.92 -13.19
C LEU A 252 13.03 -0.25 -11.94
N ASN A 253 13.53 0.92 -11.54
CA ASN A 253 12.96 1.67 -10.42
C ASN A 253 11.50 2.08 -10.69
N GLU A 254 11.20 2.62 -11.88
CA GLU A 254 9.83 2.97 -12.27
C GLU A 254 8.91 1.74 -12.31
N GLN A 255 9.44 0.59 -12.78
CA GLN A 255 8.70 -0.66 -12.76
C GLN A 255 8.37 -1.10 -11.32
N PHE A 256 9.36 -1.05 -10.41
CA PHE A 256 9.15 -1.39 -9.01
C PHE A 256 8.16 -0.46 -8.32
N GLU A 257 8.23 0.84 -8.57
CA GLU A 257 7.26 1.80 -8.02
C GLU A 257 5.83 1.52 -8.52
N ALA A 258 5.67 1.21 -9.81
CA ALA A 258 4.37 0.87 -10.38
C ALA A 258 3.82 -0.45 -9.81
N GLU A 259 4.66 -1.48 -9.67
CA GLU A 259 4.29 -2.77 -9.11
C GLU A 259 3.90 -2.66 -7.63
N TYR A 260 4.66 -1.87 -6.86
CA TYR A 260 4.37 -1.59 -5.46
C TYR A 260 3.04 -0.85 -5.30
N ALA A 261 2.80 0.19 -6.11
CA ALA A 261 1.55 0.94 -6.11
C ALA A 261 0.34 0.06 -6.49
N LEU A 262 0.50 -0.82 -7.49
CA LEU A 262 -0.53 -1.78 -7.89
C LEU A 262 -0.85 -2.76 -6.76
N THR A 263 0.18 -3.34 -6.14
CA THR A 263 0.03 -4.31 -5.04
C THR A 263 -0.71 -3.68 -3.86
N THR A 264 -0.31 -2.47 -3.45
CA THR A 264 -0.97 -1.73 -2.37
C THR A 264 -2.45 -1.45 -2.69
N ASN A 265 -2.75 -1.06 -3.93
CA ASN A 265 -4.13 -0.84 -4.36
C ASN A 265 -4.96 -2.13 -4.35
N LEU A 266 -4.37 -3.27 -4.76
CA LEU A 266 -5.03 -4.58 -4.70
C LEU A 266 -5.34 -5.00 -3.27
N GLU A 267 -4.44 -4.76 -2.32
CA GLU A 267 -4.68 -5.02 -0.90
C GLU A 267 -5.86 -4.18 -0.39
N ILE A 268 -5.84 -2.86 -0.62
CA ILE A 268 -6.92 -1.95 -0.21
C ILE A 268 -8.27 -2.37 -0.82
N LEU A 269 -8.30 -2.74 -2.09
CA LEU A 269 -9.52 -3.17 -2.78
C LEU A 269 -10.02 -4.50 -2.23
N THR A 270 -9.12 -5.44 -1.93
CA THR A 270 -9.47 -6.73 -1.34
C THR A 270 -10.08 -6.56 0.05
N ASP A 271 -9.49 -5.70 0.89
CA ASP A 271 -10.03 -5.38 2.21
C ASP A 271 -11.40 -4.70 2.14
N LYS A 272 -11.58 -3.76 1.21
CA LYS A 272 -12.88 -3.12 0.96
C LYS A 272 -13.91 -4.16 0.53
N LEU A 273 -13.55 -5.04 -0.39
CA LEU A 273 -14.43 -6.10 -0.89
C LEU A 273 -14.85 -7.05 0.24
N GLN A 274 -13.92 -7.53 1.06
CA GLN A 274 -14.23 -8.37 2.22
C GLN A 274 -15.17 -7.68 3.21
N ASN A 275 -14.94 -6.40 3.49
CA ASN A 275 -15.82 -5.61 4.34
C ASN A 275 -17.23 -5.49 3.75
N THR A 276 -17.35 -5.18 2.45
CA THR A 276 -18.65 -5.13 1.75
C THR A 276 -19.36 -6.47 1.78
N TYR A 277 -18.65 -7.59 1.58
CA TYR A 277 -19.23 -8.94 1.70
C TYR A 277 -19.77 -9.21 3.11
N ARG A 278 -19.03 -8.79 4.16
CA ARG A 278 -19.50 -8.94 5.55
C ARG A 278 -20.75 -8.11 5.82
N VAL A 279 -20.77 -6.86 5.40
CA VAL A 279 -21.94 -5.98 5.55
C VAL A 279 -23.13 -6.54 4.78
N LEU A 280 -22.93 -6.95 3.53
CA LEU A 280 -23.96 -7.57 2.70
C LEU A 280 -24.51 -8.85 3.34
N GLY A 281 -23.64 -9.70 3.91
CA GLY A 281 -24.06 -10.89 4.65
C GLY A 281 -24.93 -10.55 5.86
N SER A 282 -24.54 -9.53 6.63
CA SER A 282 -25.34 -9.07 7.78
C SER A 282 -26.69 -8.47 7.36
N GLU A 283 -26.72 -7.71 6.28
CA GLU A 283 -27.95 -7.09 5.77
C GLU A 283 -28.91 -8.13 5.22
N LYS A 284 -28.38 -9.11 4.45
CA LYS A 284 -29.15 -10.27 4.00
C LYS A 284 -29.76 -11.03 5.18
N GLN A 285 -29.02 -11.22 6.28
CA GLN A 285 -29.54 -11.88 7.48
C GLN A 285 -30.66 -11.07 8.15
N LYS A 286 -30.56 -9.73 8.18
CA LYS A 286 -31.65 -8.87 8.67
C LYS A 286 -32.89 -8.98 7.78
N THR A 287 -32.72 -8.91 6.46
CA THR A 287 -33.83 -9.06 5.51
C THR A 287 -34.50 -10.42 5.65
N ASP A 288 -33.71 -11.50 5.75
CA ASP A 288 -34.22 -12.84 6.00
C ASP A 288 -35.02 -12.90 7.32
N ARG A 289 -34.49 -12.34 8.41
CA ARG A 289 -35.17 -12.31 9.71
C ARG A 289 -36.51 -11.55 9.64
N LEU A 290 -36.55 -10.42 8.94
CA LEU A 290 -37.77 -9.62 8.75
C LEU A 290 -38.81 -10.38 7.92
N LEU A 291 -38.38 -11.11 6.88
CA LEU A 291 -39.29 -11.91 6.07
C LEU A 291 -39.95 -13.02 6.89
N TYR A 292 -39.17 -13.73 7.72
CA TYR A 292 -39.69 -14.80 8.58
C TYR A 292 -40.44 -14.30 9.82
N SER A 293 -40.33 -13.01 10.19
CA SER A 293 -41.09 -12.46 11.32
C SER A 293 -42.53 -12.10 10.95
N VAL A 294 -42.79 -11.79 9.68
CA VAL A 294 -44.11 -11.31 9.21
C VAL A 294 -44.92 -12.42 8.54
N LEU A 295 -44.25 -13.42 7.95
CA LEU A 295 -44.90 -14.48 7.18
C LEU A 295 -44.62 -15.86 7.80
N PRO A 296 -45.53 -16.84 7.60
CA PRO A 296 -45.27 -18.20 8.02
C PRO A 296 -44.05 -18.78 7.29
N LEU A 297 -43.31 -19.67 7.96
CA LEU A 297 -42.05 -20.23 7.45
C LEU A 297 -42.18 -20.86 6.05
N SER A 298 -43.25 -21.63 5.80
CA SER A 298 -43.50 -22.24 4.47
C SER A 298 -43.69 -21.19 3.37
N VAL A 299 -44.43 -20.12 3.65
CA VAL A 299 -44.74 -19.06 2.67
C VAL A 299 -43.51 -18.18 2.43
N ALA A 300 -42.78 -17.83 3.48
CA ALA A 300 -41.53 -17.08 3.40
C ALA A 300 -40.47 -17.83 2.57
N ASN A 301 -40.36 -19.15 2.74
CA ASN A 301 -39.45 -19.99 1.95
C ASN A 301 -39.83 -20.01 0.46
N ASP A 302 -41.11 -20.12 0.15
CA ASP A 302 -41.60 -20.11 -1.24
C ASP A 302 -41.33 -18.76 -1.91
N LEU A 303 -41.63 -17.64 -1.24
CA LEU A 303 -41.34 -16.30 -1.74
C LEU A 303 -39.84 -16.04 -1.92
N ARG A 304 -39.01 -16.53 -0.99
CA ARG A 304 -37.54 -16.44 -1.10
C ARG A 304 -37.00 -17.18 -2.31
N GLN A 305 -37.64 -18.27 -2.71
CA GLN A 305 -37.29 -19.03 -3.91
C GLN A 305 -37.97 -18.50 -5.18
N GLN A 306 -38.62 -17.33 -5.10
CA GLN A 306 -39.41 -16.74 -6.19
C GLN A 306 -40.52 -17.68 -6.71
N ARG A 307 -41.03 -18.58 -5.86
CA ARG A 307 -42.16 -19.44 -6.19
C ARG A 307 -43.46 -18.69 -5.91
N PRO A 308 -44.43 -18.72 -6.84
CA PRO A 308 -45.73 -18.10 -6.59
C PRO A 308 -46.47 -18.85 -5.48
N VAL A 309 -47.09 -18.12 -4.55
CA VAL A 309 -47.88 -18.69 -3.45
C VAL A 309 -49.37 -18.49 -3.77
N PRO A 310 -50.07 -19.50 -4.31
CA PRO A 310 -51.49 -19.38 -4.63
C PRO A 310 -52.35 -19.36 -3.36
N PRO A 311 -53.54 -18.74 -3.40
CA PRO A 311 -54.50 -18.81 -2.31
C PRO A 311 -54.86 -20.27 -1.98
N LYS A 312 -54.89 -20.61 -0.68
CA LYS A 312 -55.26 -21.95 -0.19
C LYS A 312 -56.50 -21.85 0.71
N ARG A 313 -57.44 -22.78 0.54
CA ARG A 313 -58.59 -22.96 1.45
C ARG A 313 -58.21 -23.99 2.51
N PHE A 314 -58.51 -23.68 3.76
CA PHE A 314 -58.32 -24.57 4.89
C PHE A 314 -59.67 -24.82 5.55
N GLU A 315 -60.00 -26.09 5.81
CA GLU A 315 -61.32 -26.49 6.30
C GLU A 315 -61.41 -26.43 7.84
N VAL A 316 -60.32 -26.80 8.52
CA VAL A 316 -60.24 -26.94 9.97
C VAL A 316 -59.25 -25.93 10.52
N VAL A 317 -59.78 -24.81 11.04
CA VAL A 317 -58.99 -23.72 11.64
C VAL A 317 -59.71 -23.16 12.87
N THR A 318 -58.95 -22.68 13.85
CA THR A 318 -59.51 -21.97 15.01
C THR A 318 -58.91 -20.58 15.12
N LEU A 319 -59.78 -19.57 15.26
CA LEU A 319 -59.43 -18.16 15.33
C LEU A 319 -59.64 -17.62 16.75
N LEU A 320 -58.66 -16.86 17.22
CA LEU A 320 -58.73 -16.07 18.45
C LEU A 320 -58.67 -14.59 18.09
N PHE A 321 -59.63 -13.83 18.58
CA PHE A 321 -59.60 -12.37 18.59
C PHE A 321 -59.51 -11.89 20.03
N SER A 322 -58.63 -10.94 20.31
CA SER A 322 -58.55 -10.26 21.60
C SER A 322 -58.66 -8.76 21.37
N GLY A 323 -59.59 -8.09 22.06
CA GLY A 323 -59.71 -6.63 22.04
C GLY A 323 -59.57 -6.05 23.45
N ILE A 324 -59.18 -4.79 23.56
CA ILE A 324 -59.08 -4.11 24.86
C ILE A 324 -60.45 -3.49 25.20
N VAL A 325 -60.99 -3.83 26.37
CA VAL A 325 -62.30 -3.31 26.79
C VAL A 325 -62.20 -1.82 27.05
N GLY A 326 -63.07 -1.02 26.42
CA GLY A 326 -63.10 0.44 26.61
C GLY A 326 -61.97 1.19 25.91
N PHE A 327 -61.25 0.57 24.97
CA PHE A 327 -60.14 1.20 24.25
C PHE A 327 -60.54 2.52 23.56
N SER A 328 -61.68 2.55 22.86
CA SER A 328 -62.15 3.76 22.17
C SER A 328 -62.36 4.95 23.12
N ASP A 329 -62.86 4.70 24.34
CA ASP A 329 -63.06 5.74 25.35
C ASP A 329 -61.74 6.13 26.03
N TYR A 330 -60.79 5.20 26.16
CA TYR A 330 -59.43 5.49 26.63
C TYR A 330 -58.68 6.40 25.65
N CYS A 331 -58.77 6.12 24.35
CA CYS A 331 -58.21 6.98 23.30
C CYS A 331 -58.84 8.37 23.29
N ARG A 332 -60.16 8.46 23.43
CA ARG A 332 -60.87 9.76 23.45
C ARG A 332 -60.45 10.63 24.64
N ARG A 333 -60.20 10.02 25.81
CA ARG A 333 -59.74 10.72 27.03
C ARG A 333 -58.31 11.23 26.94
N ASN A 334 -57.46 10.59 26.13
CA ASN A 334 -56.03 10.86 26.01
C ASN A 334 -55.68 11.36 24.58
N SER A 335 -56.46 12.34 24.09
CA SER A 335 -56.32 12.89 22.71
C SER A 335 -55.17 13.90 22.55
N ASP A 336 -54.43 14.18 23.62
CA ASP A 336 -53.28 15.05 23.65
C ASP A 336 -51.99 14.33 23.18
N ILE A 337 -50.96 15.10 22.83
CA ILE A 337 -49.70 14.57 22.29
C ILE A 337 -49.00 13.64 23.31
N GLU A 338 -49.12 13.93 24.61
CA GLU A 338 -48.55 13.09 25.67
C GLU A 338 -49.39 11.82 25.90
N GLY A 339 -50.72 11.95 25.87
CA GLY A 339 -51.68 10.83 25.91
C GLY A 339 -51.52 9.82 24.77
N ALA A 340 -51.27 10.29 23.54
CA ALA A 340 -51.03 9.41 22.39
C ALA A 340 -49.79 8.52 22.59
N SER A 341 -48.72 9.07 23.16
CA SER A 341 -47.49 8.31 23.47
C SER A 341 -47.75 7.22 24.53
N LYS A 342 -48.59 7.51 25.54
CA LYS A 342 -49.01 6.53 26.56
C LYS A 342 -49.79 5.37 25.96
N ILE A 343 -50.72 5.65 25.03
CA ILE A 343 -51.49 4.62 24.31
C ILE A 343 -50.55 3.71 23.50
N VAL A 344 -49.61 4.30 22.74
CA VAL A 344 -48.65 3.51 21.93
C VAL A 344 -47.78 2.63 22.83
N LYS A 345 -47.29 3.18 23.94
CA LYS A 345 -46.50 2.41 24.91
C LYS A 345 -47.30 1.25 25.51
N MET A 346 -48.55 1.49 25.93
CA MET A 346 -49.45 0.45 26.42
C MET A 346 -49.63 -0.68 25.40
N LEU A 347 -49.95 -0.34 24.15
CA LEU A 347 -50.14 -1.34 23.09
C LEU A 347 -48.86 -2.14 22.83
N ASN A 348 -47.72 -1.46 22.77
CA ASN A 348 -46.42 -2.11 22.60
C ASN A 348 -46.10 -3.07 23.75
N ASP A 349 -46.31 -2.65 25.00
CA ASP A 349 -46.06 -3.49 26.16
C ASP A 349 -47.00 -4.71 26.16
N LEU A 350 -48.30 -4.50 25.92
CA LEU A 350 -49.28 -5.60 25.86
C LEU A 350 -48.96 -6.60 24.74
N TYR A 351 -48.75 -6.13 23.50
CA TYR A 351 -48.50 -6.99 22.36
C TYR A 351 -47.12 -7.65 22.39
N THR A 352 -46.09 -6.98 22.93
CA THR A 352 -44.78 -7.62 23.15
C THR A 352 -44.90 -8.76 24.16
N THR A 353 -45.72 -8.57 25.19
CA THR A 353 -45.95 -9.62 26.20
C THR A 353 -46.76 -10.77 25.60
N PHE A 354 -47.77 -10.51 24.78
CA PHE A 354 -48.49 -11.57 24.05
C PHE A 354 -47.59 -12.31 23.04
N ASP A 355 -46.75 -11.60 22.29
CA ASP A 355 -45.82 -12.21 21.33
C ASP A 355 -44.70 -13.04 22.02
N SER A 356 -44.45 -12.79 23.31
CA SER A 356 -43.54 -13.59 24.12
C SER A 356 -44.11 -14.98 24.47
N ILE A 357 -45.46 -15.12 24.48
CA ILE A 357 -46.16 -16.38 24.74
C ILE A 357 -46.10 -17.23 23.46
N LYS A 358 -45.05 -18.03 23.34
CA LYS A 358 -44.87 -18.93 22.19
C LYS A 358 -45.57 -20.26 22.44
N HIS A 359 -46.57 -20.57 21.61
CA HIS A 359 -47.14 -21.91 21.52
C HIS A 359 -46.83 -22.56 20.17
N GLU A 360 -46.55 -23.86 20.19
CA GLU A 360 -46.42 -24.65 18.97
C GLU A 360 -47.76 -24.66 18.22
N ASN A 361 -47.67 -24.53 16.89
CA ASN A 361 -48.82 -24.57 15.97
C ASN A 361 -49.83 -23.41 16.11
N VAL A 362 -49.42 -22.28 16.70
CA VAL A 362 -50.20 -21.03 16.66
C VAL A 362 -49.44 -19.98 15.86
N TYR A 363 -50.14 -19.33 14.93
CA TYR A 363 -49.62 -18.27 14.08
C TYR A 363 -50.33 -16.96 14.41
N LYS A 364 -49.55 -15.89 14.63
CA LYS A 364 -50.07 -14.53 14.78
C LYS A 364 -50.41 -13.97 13.42
N VAL A 365 -51.62 -13.45 13.26
CA VAL A 365 -52.03 -12.74 12.04
C VAL A 365 -51.84 -11.25 12.26
N GLU A 366 -51.23 -10.57 11.29
CA GLU A 366 -51.08 -9.12 11.33
C GLU A 366 -52.44 -8.43 11.21
N THR A 367 -52.75 -7.58 12.16
CA THR A 367 -54.03 -6.86 12.28
C THR A 367 -53.82 -5.36 12.37
N VAL A 368 -54.91 -4.61 12.18
CA VAL A 368 -54.93 -3.15 12.35
C VAL A 368 -55.70 -2.80 13.62
N GLY A 369 -55.11 -1.94 14.47
CA GLY A 369 -55.79 -1.33 15.62
C GLY A 369 -55.58 -2.06 16.96
N ASP A 370 -56.64 -2.15 17.75
CA ASP A 370 -56.68 -2.63 19.14
C ASP A 370 -56.98 -4.12 19.28
N LYS A 371 -57.06 -4.82 18.14
CA LYS A 371 -57.39 -6.24 18.08
C LYS A 371 -56.15 -7.06 17.80
N TYR A 372 -55.87 -8.03 18.65
CA TYR A 372 -54.88 -9.07 18.44
C TYR A 372 -55.55 -10.31 17.84
N MET A 373 -54.95 -10.89 16.80
CA MET A 373 -55.48 -12.08 16.13
C MET A 373 -54.45 -13.20 16.09
N ALA A 374 -54.86 -14.38 16.53
CA ALA A 374 -54.06 -15.59 16.46
C ALA A 374 -54.90 -16.72 15.84
N VAL A 375 -54.23 -17.59 15.07
CA VAL A 375 -54.86 -18.71 14.38
C VAL A 375 -54.07 -19.98 14.58
N SER A 376 -54.77 -21.10 14.71
CA SER A 376 -54.17 -22.44 14.67
C SER A 376 -54.84 -23.28 13.57
N GLY A 377 -54.06 -24.13 12.91
CA GLY A 377 -54.45 -24.82 11.68
C GLY A 377 -54.02 -24.12 10.39
N LEU A 378 -53.24 -23.03 10.50
CA LEU A 378 -52.62 -22.30 9.38
C LEU A 378 -51.13 -22.00 9.69
N PRO A 379 -50.21 -22.07 8.71
CA PRO A 379 -50.38 -22.66 7.37
C PRO A 379 -50.33 -24.19 7.38
N GLU A 380 -49.83 -24.79 8.46
CA GLU A 380 -49.75 -26.24 8.64
C GLU A 380 -51.01 -26.74 9.37
N PRO A 381 -51.69 -27.78 8.87
CA PRO A 381 -52.84 -28.36 9.55
C PRO A 381 -52.44 -28.94 10.90
N CYS A 382 -53.24 -28.69 11.93
CA CYS A 382 -53.03 -29.20 13.28
C CYS A 382 -54.30 -29.89 13.74
N SER A 383 -54.23 -31.11 14.25
CA SER A 383 -55.39 -31.84 14.79
C SER A 383 -55.85 -31.33 16.16
N GLU A 384 -54.98 -30.62 16.88
CA GLU A 384 -55.24 -30.08 18.22
C GLU A 384 -55.36 -28.55 18.22
N HIS A 385 -55.70 -27.97 17.07
CA HIS A 385 -55.80 -26.53 16.84
C HIS A 385 -56.63 -25.79 17.91
N ALA A 386 -57.82 -26.30 18.26
CA ALA A 386 -58.67 -25.72 19.28
C ALA A 386 -58.05 -25.75 20.68
N ARG A 387 -57.28 -26.80 21.00
CA ARG A 387 -56.58 -26.94 22.29
C ARG A 387 -55.42 -25.96 22.39
N CYS A 388 -54.66 -25.76 21.31
CA CYS A 388 -53.57 -24.78 21.27
C CYS A 388 -54.09 -23.36 21.47
N ILE A 389 -55.17 -22.99 20.79
CA ILE A 389 -55.82 -21.68 20.96
C ILE A 389 -56.43 -21.52 22.36
N GLY A 390 -57.06 -22.56 22.91
CA GLY A 390 -57.60 -22.53 24.27
C GLY A 390 -56.53 -22.28 25.34
N LYS A 391 -55.34 -22.89 25.18
CA LYS A 391 -54.19 -22.64 26.07
C LYS A 391 -53.67 -21.20 25.92
N LEU A 392 -53.49 -20.74 24.68
CA LEU A 392 -53.06 -19.35 24.43
C LEU A 392 -54.04 -18.35 25.05
N ALA A 393 -55.35 -18.58 24.94
CA ALA A 393 -56.36 -17.71 25.53
C ALA A 393 -56.21 -17.59 27.06
N LEU A 394 -55.99 -18.72 27.75
CA LEU A 394 -55.76 -18.73 29.20
C LEU A 394 -54.49 -17.98 29.58
N ASP A 395 -53.38 -18.24 28.87
CA ASP A 395 -52.09 -17.60 29.14
C ASP A 395 -52.17 -16.08 28.85
N MET A 396 -52.87 -15.65 27.80
CA MET A 396 -53.13 -14.24 27.51
C MET A 396 -53.93 -13.55 28.62
N MET A 397 -54.92 -14.24 29.22
CA MET A 397 -55.70 -13.70 30.35
C MET A 397 -54.87 -13.54 31.62
N ASP A 398 -53.90 -14.42 31.86
CA ASP A 398 -53.06 -14.33 33.04
C ASP A 398 -51.96 -13.28 32.87
N VAL A 399 -51.42 -13.15 31.66
CA VAL A 399 -50.43 -12.14 31.33
C VAL A 399 -51.02 -10.72 31.29
N SER A 400 -52.25 -10.55 30.80
CA SER A 400 -52.87 -9.22 30.70
C SER A 400 -53.11 -8.56 32.06
N LYS A 401 -53.33 -9.34 33.12
CA LYS A 401 -53.45 -8.84 34.50
C LYS A 401 -52.16 -8.18 35.01
N ASN A 402 -51.01 -8.55 34.46
CA ASN A 402 -49.70 -8.02 34.87
C ASN A 402 -49.35 -6.69 34.18
N VAL A 403 -50.09 -6.31 33.13
CA VAL A 403 -49.91 -5.04 32.44
C VAL A 403 -50.77 -3.98 33.13
N ILE A 404 -50.13 -3.08 33.88
CA ILE A 404 -50.79 -2.01 34.63
C ILE A 404 -50.62 -0.69 33.86
N VAL A 405 -51.74 -0.01 33.62
CA VAL A 405 -51.79 1.30 32.96
C VAL A 405 -52.54 2.25 33.88
N ASP A 406 -51.91 3.36 34.26
CA ASP A 406 -52.48 4.38 35.15
C ASP A 406 -53.04 3.83 36.49
N GLY A 407 -52.47 2.74 36.99
CA GLY A 407 -52.85 2.11 38.27
C GLY A 407 -53.98 1.07 38.17
N GLU A 408 -54.51 0.82 36.97
CA GLU A 408 -55.50 -0.22 36.69
C GLU A 408 -54.94 -1.32 35.78
N SER A 409 -55.36 -2.57 36.00
CA SER A 409 -54.95 -3.71 35.15
C SER A 409 -55.73 -3.70 33.83
N VAL A 410 -55.04 -3.87 32.71
CA VAL A 410 -55.68 -3.91 31.38
C VAL A 410 -56.59 -5.14 31.26
N SER A 411 -57.89 -4.91 31.10
CA SER A 411 -58.87 -5.96 30.85
C SER A 411 -58.99 -6.26 29.36
N SER A 412 -58.49 -7.41 28.93
CA SER A 412 -58.62 -7.90 27.55
C SER A 412 -59.86 -8.78 27.41
N GLY A 413 -60.73 -8.45 26.45
CA GLY A 413 -61.85 -9.28 26.05
C GLY A 413 -61.41 -10.26 24.98
N LEU A 414 -61.54 -11.57 25.25
CA LEU A 414 -61.24 -12.64 24.30
C LEU A 414 -62.50 -13.14 23.63
N PHE A 415 -62.45 -13.24 22.31
CA PHE A 415 -63.49 -13.81 21.47
C PHE A 415 -62.90 -14.98 20.68
N LEU A 416 -63.35 -16.18 21.01
CA LEU A 416 -62.93 -17.43 20.35
C LEU A 416 -63.98 -17.84 19.33
N ILE A 417 -63.51 -18.22 18.15
CA ILE A 417 -64.37 -18.78 17.11
C ILE A 417 -63.96 -20.23 16.85
N PRO A 418 -64.65 -21.22 17.48
CA PRO A 418 -64.50 -22.62 17.15
C PRO A 418 -65.23 -22.98 15.85
N GLU A 419 -64.81 -24.08 15.21
CA GLU A 419 -65.09 -24.50 13.83
C GLU A 419 -66.49 -24.25 13.24
N SER A 420 -66.49 -24.04 11.91
CA SER A 420 -67.61 -23.93 10.95
C SER A 420 -68.38 -22.59 10.89
N PHE A 421 -67.95 -21.71 9.97
CA PHE A 421 -68.75 -20.58 9.48
C PHE A 421 -69.49 -20.98 8.19
N GLU A 422 -70.77 -21.31 8.30
CA GLU A 422 -71.74 -21.08 7.22
C GLU A 422 -72.66 -19.95 7.67
N ASN A 423 -72.53 -18.78 7.05
CA ASN A 423 -73.32 -17.56 7.25
C ASN A 423 -73.08 -16.74 8.54
N VAL A 424 -72.12 -15.82 8.47
CA VAL A 424 -72.22 -14.54 9.21
C VAL A 424 -72.18 -13.41 8.20
N THR A 425 -73.34 -12.79 8.00
CA THR A 425 -73.47 -11.48 7.39
C THR A 425 -72.87 -10.45 8.34
N PHE A 426 -71.76 -9.81 7.93
CA PHE A 426 -71.33 -8.55 8.52
C PHE A 426 -72.40 -7.51 8.23
N SER A 427 -73.20 -7.13 9.23
CA SER A 427 -73.98 -5.89 9.14
C SER A 427 -73.02 -4.70 9.24
N ASP A 428 -73.12 -3.82 8.25
CA ASP A 428 -72.46 -2.52 8.09
C ASP A 428 -71.01 -2.50 7.60
N SER A 429 -70.86 -2.78 6.30
CA SER A 429 -69.76 -2.30 5.46
C SER A 429 -70.24 -1.16 4.54
N SER A 430 -70.83 -0.11 5.11
CA SER A 430 -71.25 1.09 4.37
C SER A 430 -70.60 2.35 4.94
N SER A 431 -69.26 2.46 4.81
CA SER A 431 -68.55 3.76 4.90
C SER A 431 -67.06 3.71 4.53
N LEU A 432 -66.59 2.77 3.70
CA LEU A 432 -65.22 2.77 3.19
C LEU A 432 -65.22 2.44 1.70
N ASN A 433 -65.70 3.39 0.91
CA ASN A 433 -65.48 3.39 -0.53
C ASN A 433 -65.40 4.85 -1.04
N GLU A 434 -64.24 5.49 -0.87
CA GLU A 434 -63.81 6.61 -1.70
C GLU A 434 -62.32 6.46 -2.05
N ASN A 435 -62.10 6.13 -3.33
CA ASN A 435 -60.95 6.32 -4.22
C ASN A 435 -59.52 6.54 -3.67
N PRO A 436 -58.53 5.77 -4.16
CA PRO A 436 -57.13 6.17 -4.24
C PRO A 436 -56.75 6.49 -5.70
N GLU A 437 -57.09 7.68 -6.18
CA GLU A 437 -56.37 8.33 -7.28
C GLU A 437 -56.19 9.81 -6.92
N GLN A 438 -55.02 10.14 -6.34
CA GLN A 438 -54.30 11.43 -6.42
C GLN A 438 -53.26 11.51 -5.29
N LEU A 439 -52.01 11.15 -5.61
CA LEU A 439 -50.76 11.90 -5.38
C LEU A 439 -49.54 11.02 -5.67
#